data_AF-A0A0A2CJP9-F1
#
_entry.id   AF-A0A0A2CJP9-F1
#
_cell.length_a   1.000
_cell.length_b   1.000
_cell.length_c   1.000
_cell.angle_alpha   90.00
_cell.angle_beta   90.00
_cell.angle_gamma   90.00
#
_symmetry.space_group_name_H-M   'P 1'
#
loop_
_entity.id
_entity.type
_entity.pdbx_description
1 polymer ?
#
loop_
_entity_poly.entity_id
_entity_poly.type
_entity_poly.pdbx_seq_one_letter_code
_entity_poly.pdbx_strand_id
1 'polypeptide(L)'
;MPIRWYGNADTTDPTYQHFARIVNFTLHAMAFAAFNSGLWFIQQIRHPWPHLDWFSEIWLAGLFLHLAFVLVKRPKAKTTGEQA
;
A
#
# COMPACT_ATOMS: atom_id res chain seq x y z
N MET A 1 2.62 -16.32 31.94
CA MET A 1 2.29 -16.32 30.49
C MET A 1 2.33 -14.87 30.01
N PRO A 2 2.86 -14.55 28.82
CA PRO A 2 2.87 -13.17 28.34
C PRO A 2 1.45 -12.70 28.04
N ILE A 3 1.14 -11.44 28.37
CA ILE A 3 -0.17 -10.83 28.14
C ILE A 3 -0.38 -10.72 26.63
N ARG A 4 -1.33 -11.50 26.08
CA ARG A 4 -1.75 -11.39 24.68
C ARG A 4 -2.74 -10.22 24.60
N TRP A 5 -2.22 -9.04 24.30
CA TRP A 5 -3.01 -7.80 24.20
C TRP A 5 -4.06 -7.83 23.08
N TYR A 6 -3.91 -8.73 22.11
CA TYR A 6 -4.87 -8.99 21.07
C TYR A 6 -5.04 -10.49 20.92
N GLY A 7 -6.30 -10.96 20.82
CA GLY A 7 -6.59 -12.28 20.30
C GLY A 7 -6.04 -12.43 18.88
N ASN A 8 -5.86 -13.66 18.40
CA ASN A 8 -5.48 -13.88 17.00
C ASN A 8 -6.49 -13.14 16.11
N ALA A 9 -6.02 -12.17 15.33
CA ALA A 9 -6.89 -11.45 14.41
C ALA A 9 -7.52 -12.45 13.44
N ASP A 10 -8.84 -12.37 13.26
CA ASP A 10 -9.53 -13.20 12.28
C ASP A 10 -9.11 -12.77 10.88
N THR A 11 -8.36 -13.64 10.21
CA THR A 11 -7.86 -13.39 8.85
C THR A 11 -8.97 -13.43 7.81
N THR A 12 -10.17 -13.89 8.17
CA THR A 12 -11.35 -13.93 7.32
C THR A 12 -12.24 -12.68 7.45
N ASP A 13 -12.03 -11.85 8.48
CA ASP A 13 -12.78 -10.60 8.66
C ASP A 13 -12.47 -9.62 7.49
N PRO A 14 -13.49 -9.22 6.70
CA PRO A 14 -13.33 -8.26 5.62
C PRO A 14 -12.72 -6.91 6.06
N THR A 15 -12.96 -6.50 7.31
CA THR A 15 -12.43 -5.26 7.89
C THR A 15 -10.93 -5.38 8.13
N TYR A 16 -10.52 -6.46 8.80
CA TYR A 16 -9.11 -6.78 9.03
C TYR A 16 -8.33 -6.87 7.71
N GLN A 17 -8.88 -7.58 6.72
CA GLN A 17 -8.23 -7.71 5.41
C GLN A 17 -8.11 -6.37 4.67
N HIS A 18 -9.10 -5.49 4.79
CA HIS A 18 -9.04 -4.16 4.17
C HIS A 18 -7.98 -3.28 4.83
N PHE A 19 -7.89 -3.30 6.16
CA PHE A 19 -6.82 -2.62 6.88
C PHE A 19 -5.43 -3.14 6.46
N ALA A 20 -5.26 -4.46 6.39
CA ALA A 20 -4.01 -5.07 5.92
C ALA A 20 -3.64 -4.62 4.50
N ARG A 21 -4.63 -4.53 3.58
CA ARG A 21 -4.44 -3.99 2.23
C ARG A 21 -3.97 -2.53 2.25
N ILE A 22 -4.55 -1.69 3.10
CA ILE A 22 -4.14 -0.28 3.26
C ILE A 22 -2.71 -0.18 3.76
N VAL A 23 -2.36 -0.92 4.81
CA VAL A 23 -0.99 -0.93 5.37
C VAL A 23 0.01 -1.37 4.31
N ASN A 24 -0.29 -2.45 3.58
CA ASN A 24 0.57 -2.92 2.51
C ASN A 24 0.77 -1.87 1.42
N PHE A 25 -0.30 -1.18 0.99
CA PHE A 25 -0.22 -0.08 0.03
C PHE A 25 0.66 1.07 0.55
N THR A 26 0.47 1.49 1.79
CA THR A 26 1.27 2.56 2.40
C THR A 26 2.76 2.21 2.42
N LEU A 27 3.13 0.97 2.76
CA LEU A 27 4.53 0.52 2.73
C LEU A 27 5.14 0.58 1.33
N HIS A 28 4.38 0.17 0.30
CA HIS A 28 4.84 0.28 -1.08
C HIS A 28 4.98 1.74 -1.52
N ALA A 29 4.06 2.62 -1.12
CA ALA A 29 4.14 4.04 -1.41
C ALA A 29 5.35 4.71 -0.72
N MET A 30 5.64 4.34 0.53
CA MET A 30 6.83 4.80 1.25
C MET A 30 8.12 4.33 0.55
N ALA A 31 8.18 3.06 0.16
CA ALA A 31 9.32 2.52 -0.56
C ALA A 31 9.52 3.26 -1.89
N PHE A 32 8.46 3.43 -2.68
CA PHE A 32 8.51 4.21 -3.91
C PHE A 32 9.05 5.62 -3.67
N ALA A 33 8.54 6.33 -2.67
CA ALA A 33 8.99 7.70 -2.36
C ALA A 33 10.48 7.74 -1.97
N ALA A 34 10.93 6.83 -1.09
CA ALA A 34 12.31 6.77 -0.64
C ALA A 34 13.28 6.45 -1.78
N PHE A 35 12.98 5.44 -2.59
CA PHE A 35 13.85 5.04 -3.70
C PHE A 35 13.82 6.05 -4.84
N ASN A 36 12.65 6.51 -5.27
CA ASN A 36 12.57 7.46 -6.38
C ASN A 36 13.21 8.80 -6.01
N SER A 37 12.99 9.32 -4.80
CA SER A 37 13.67 10.56 -4.38
C SER A 37 15.19 10.40 -4.35
N GLY A 38 15.72 9.30 -3.80
CA GLY A 38 17.17 9.04 -3.77
C GLY A 38 17.78 8.85 -5.15
N LEU A 39 17.11 8.08 -6.03
CA LEU A 39 17.57 7.86 -7.40
C LEU A 39 17.57 9.16 -8.21
N TRP A 40 16.48 9.94 -8.14
CA TRP A 40 16.40 11.23 -8.81
C TRP A 40 17.40 12.24 -8.28
N PHE A 41 17.68 12.23 -6.97
CA PHE A 41 18.76 13.05 -6.39
C PHE A 41 20.12 12.73 -7.03
N ILE A 42 20.49 11.44 -7.09
CA ILE A 42 21.77 11.02 -7.72
C ILE A 42 21.77 11.33 -9.22
N GLN A 43 20.62 11.16 -9.88
CA GLN A 43 20.45 11.49 -11.29
C GLN A 43 20.78 12.95 -11.59
N GLN A 44 20.42 13.90 -10.72
CA GLN A 44 20.73 15.32 -10.90
C GLN A 44 22.23 15.66 -10.70
N ILE A 45 23.03 14.77 -10.11
CA ILE A 45 24.46 15.04 -9.88
C ILE A 45 25.31 14.59 -11.07
N ARG A 46 25.05 13.39 -11.61
CA ARG A 46 25.91 12.79 -12.66
C ARG A 46 25.16 12.17 -13.84
N HIS A 47 23.82 12.20 -13.85
CA HIS A 47 22.98 11.56 -14.86
C HIS A 47 23.38 10.12 -15.23
N PRO A 48 23.67 9.21 -14.27
CA PRO A 48 24.20 7.88 -14.58
C PRO A 48 23.19 6.93 -15.25
N TRP A 49 21.89 7.20 -15.18
CA TRP A 49 20.87 6.31 -15.72
C TRP A 49 20.07 6.94 -16.87
N PRO A 50 20.10 6.36 -18.09
CA PRO A 50 19.40 6.92 -19.25
C PRO A 50 17.89 6.66 -19.28
N HIS A 51 17.38 5.71 -18.51
CA HIS A 51 15.96 5.28 -18.53
C HIS A 51 15.30 5.32 -17.14
N LEU A 52 15.77 6.24 -16.29
CA LEU A 52 15.25 6.35 -14.94
C LEU A 52 13.79 6.83 -14.91
N ASP A 53 13.40 7.64 -15.89
CA ASP A 53 12.03 8.05 -16.19
C ASP A 53 11.10 6.85 -16.34
N TRP A 54 11.40 5.93 -17.27
CA TRP A 54 10.60 4.73 -17.50
C TRP A 54 10.51 3.84 -16.25
N PHE A 55 11.62 3.69 -15.52
CA PHE A 55 11.63 2.93 -14.27
C PHE A 55 10.67 3.54 -13.22
N SER A 56 10.76 4.86 -13.01
CA SER A 56 9.88 5.59 -12.09
C SER A 56 8.42 5.51 -12.53
N GLU A 57 8.14 5.68 -13.82
CA GLU A 57 6.78 5.67 -14.37
C GLU A 57 6.10 4.30 -14.28
N ILE A 58 6.81 3.21 -14.62
CA ILE A 58 6.28 1.85 -14.51
C ILE A 58 5.97 1.50 -13.05
N TRP A 59 6.86 1.87 -12.13
CA TRP A 59 6.63 1.64 -10.71
C TRP A 59 5.46 2.49 -10.18
N LEU A 60 5.36 3.75 -10.61
CA LEU A 60 4.23 4.62 -10.28
C LEU A 60 2.90 4.05 -10.79
N ALA A 61 2.87 3.52 -12.02
CA ALA A 61 1.70 2.83 -12.57
C ALA A 61 1.33 1.60 -11.72
N GLY A 62 2.32 0.82 -11.28
CA GLY A 62 2.12 -0.28 -10.33
C GLY A 62 1.49 0.16 -9.00
N LEU A 63 1.88 1.33 -8.46
CA LEU A 63 1.23 1.90 -7.28
C LEU A 63 -0.23 2.28 -7.54
N PHE A 64 -0.54 2.88 -8.70
CA PHE A 64 -1.93 3.20 -9.04
C PHE A 64 -2.79 1.95 -9.17
N LEU A 65 -2.27 0.88 -9.77
CA LEU A 65 -2.95 -0.41 -9.81
C LEU A 65 -3.18 -0.99 -8.42
N HIS A 66 -2.20 -0.90 -7.53
CA HIS A 66 -2.34 -1.34 -6.14
C HIS A 66 -3.39 -0.50 -5.39
N LEU A 67 -3.38 0.82 -5.54
CA LEU A 67 -4.39 1.71 -4.97
C LEU A 67 -5.79 1.34 -5.45
N ALA A 68 -5.97 1.15 -6.76
CA ALA A 68 -7.24 0.72 -7.33
C ALA A 68 -7.70 -0.61 -6.72
N PHE A 69 -6.80 -1.58 -6.54
CA PHE A 69 -7.11 -2.84 -5.87
C PHE A 69 -7.60 -2.65 -4.42
N VAL A 70 -6.95 -1.78 -3.64
CA VAL A 70 -7.38 -1.46 -2.26
C VAL A 70 -8.80 -0.88 -2.25
N LEU A 71 -9.08 0.07 -3.16
CA LEU A 71 -10.37 0.75 -3.27
C LEU A 71 -11.49 -0.21 -3.71
N VAL A 72 -11.25 -1.04 -4.72
CA VAL A 72 -12.22 -2.02 -5.22
C VAL A 72 -12.57 -3.06 -4.15
N LYS A 73 -11.61 -3.45 -3.31
CA LYS A 73 -11.80 -4.43 -2.22
C LYS A 73 -12.24 -3.80 -0.90
N ARG A 74 -12.77 -2.57 -0.91
CA ARG A 74 -13.33 -1.94 0.29
C ARG A 74 -14.60 -2.66 0.75
N PRO A 75 -14.73 -3.06 2.02
CA PRO A 75 -15.95 -3.67 2.55
C PRO A 75 -17.09 -2.64 2.54
N LYS A 76 -18.30 -3.09 2.22
CA LYS A 76 -19.51 -2.26 2.31
C LYS A 76 -19.83 -1.99 3.78
N ALA A 77 -20.30 -0.78 4.09
CA ALA A 77 -20.82 -0.48 5.42
C ALA A 77 -21.98 -1.43 5.73
N LYS A 78 -21.99 -2.04 6.91
CA LYS A 78 -23.15 -2.81 7.38
C LYS A 78 -24.28 -1.81 7.62
N THR A 79 -25.35 -1.88 6.84
CA THR A 79 -26.58 -1.10 7.07
C THR A 79 -27.17 -1.53 8.41
N THR A 80 -27.49 -0.59 9.28
CA THR A 80 -27.93 -0.75 10.68
C THR A 80 -29.27 -1.50 10.88
N GLY A 81 -29.76 -2.26 9.90
CA GLY A 81 -31.07 -2.95 9.96
C GLY A 81 -31.07 -4.40 10.43
N GLU A 82 -29.91 -5.08 10.44
CA GLU A 82 -29.82 -6.53 10.73
C GLU A 82 -29.29 -6.79 12.16
N GLN A 83 -29.81 -6.06 13.15
CA GLN A 83 -29.57 -6.32 14.58
C GLN A 83 -30.86 -6.02 15.34
N ALA A 84 -31.88 -6.83 15.09
CA ALA A 84 -33.08 -6.94 15.91
C ALA A 84 -33.39 -8.42 16.12
#